data_AF-A0AAP2MT32-F1
#
_entry.id   AF-A0AAP2MT32-F1
#
_cell.length_a   1.000
_cell.length_b   1.000
_cell.length_c   1.000
_cell.angle_alpha   90.00
_cell.angle_beta   90.00
_cell.angle_gamma   90.00
#
_symmetry.space_group_name_H-M   'P 1'
#
loop_
_entity.id
_entity.type
_entity.pdbx_description
1 polymer ?
#
loop_
_entity_poly.entity_id
_entity_poly.type
_entity_poly.pdbx_seq_one_letter_code
_entity_poly.pdbx_strand_id
1 'polypeptide(L)'
;MNEIKHTPGPWVAVPQFVRLTSGAHQPIFKDGLWGVLPEADVERLPIATVDCADDHHAPTRTQAEFDALLIAAAPDMADILEIIAADADAGTIMLTSGVRLAIDAALIKAGRKKAPEPVRHFTINGGA
;
A
#
# COMPACT_ATOMS: atom_id res chain seq x y z
N MET A 1 -7.37 -13.34 -15.01
CA MET A 1 -7.30 -12.43 -13.84
C MET A 1 -7.35 -13.32 -12.61
N ASN A 2 -6.38 -13.25 -11.69
CA ASN A 2 -6.55 -13.91 -10.39
C ASN A 2 -7.69 -13.20 -9.66
N GLU A 3 -8.52 -13.93 -8.92
CA GLU A 3 -9.53 -13.31 -8.07
C GLU A 3 -8.83 -12.41 -7.05
N ILE A 4 -9.16 -11.12 -7.06
CA ILE A 4 -8.76 -10.18 -6.02
C ILE A 4 -9.41 -10.68 -4.74
N LYS A 5 -8.59 -11.19 -3.80
CA LYS A 5 -9.09 -11.83 -2.58
C LYS A 5 -9.80 -10.86 -1.63
N HIS A 6 -9.51 -9.57 -1.75
CA HIS A 6 -10.08 -8.49 -0.95
C HIS A 6 -9.78 -7.15 -1.63
N THR A 7 -10.72 -6.21 -1.62
CA THR A 7 -10.47 -4.82 -2.03
C THR A 7 -10.15 -4.01 -0.78
N PRO A 8 -8.86 -3.80 -0.42
CA PRO A 8 -8.51 -2.91 0.69
C PRO A 8 -8.94 -1.47 0.36
N GLY A 9 -9.15 -0.65 1.39
CA GLY A 9 -9.63 0.72 1.22
C GLY A 9 -11.14 0.87 1.02
N PRO A 10 -11.64 2.10 0.87
CA PRO A 10 -10.89 3.34 1.10
C PRO A 10 -10.49 3.47 2.57
N TRP A 11 -9.30 4.01 2.80
CA TRP A 11 -8.73 4.19 4.13
C TRP A 11 -8.47 5.65 4.41
N VAL A 12 -8.53 6.01 5.69
CA VAL A 12 -8.21 7.34 6.18
C VAL A 12 -7.12 7.27 7.23
N ALA A 13 -6.17 8.19 7.17
CA ALA A 13 -5.19 8.41 8.22
C ALA A 13 -5.76 9.45 9.19
N VAL A 14 -5.81 9.11 10.48
CA VAL A 14 -6.26 10.03 11.52
C VAL A 14 -5.22 10.09 12.65
N PRO A 15 -5.02 11.25 13.28
CA PRO A 15 -4.23 11.32 14.50
C PRO A 15 -4.93 10.47 15.56
N GLN A 16 -4.23 9.48 16.13
CA GLN A 16 -4.87 8.50 17.00
C GLN A 16 -5.08 9.08 18.41
N PHE A 17 -6.21 9.77 18.62
CA PHE A 17 -6.67 10.15 19.96
C PHE A 17 -7.47 9.02 20.61
N VAL A 18 -6.82 8.07 21.29
CA VAL A 18 -7.59 7.14 22.14
C VAL A 18 -8.01 7.86 23.41
N ARG A 19 -9.28 8.30 23.47
CA ARG A 19 -9.91 8.73 24.72
C ARG A 19 -10.27 7.47 25.53
N LEU A 20 -9.29 6.91 26.25
CA LEU A 20 -9.54 5.81 27.18
C LEU A 20 -10.46 6.32 28.30
N THR A 21 -11.71 5.88 28.32
CA THR A 21 -12.54 5.91 29.53
C THR A 21 -11.86 5.02 30.56
N SER A 22 -11.17 5.65 31.52
CA SER A 22 -10.73 5.15 32.83
C SER A 22 -10.33 3.67 32.94
N GLY A 23 -9.02 3.40 33.11
CA GLY A 23 -8.59 2.27 33.95
C GLY A 23 -7.49 1.35 33.44
N ALA A 24 -7.08 1.41 32.17
CA ALA A 24 -5.94 0.65 31.67
C ALA A 24 -4.75 1.58 31.43
N HIS A 25 -3.55 1.16 31.86
CA HIS A 25 -2.29 1.86 31.61
C HIS A 25 -2.21 2.31 30.14
N GLN A 26 -2.13 3.62 29.94
CA GLN A 26 -2.08 4.21 28.61
C GLN A 26 -0.74 3.83 27.95
N PRO A 27 -0.71 3.41 26.66
CA PRO A 27 0.46 3.70 25.85
C PRO A 27 0.58 5.24 25.79
N ILE A 28 1.66 5.79 26.36
CA ILE A 28 1.93 7.22 26.39
C ILE A 28 2.39 7.64 25.00
N PHE A 29 1.49 7.91 24.06
CA PHE A 29 1.87 8.49 22.76
C PHE A 29 0.81 9.49 22.34
N LYS A 30 0.94 10.72 22.85
CA LYS A 30 -0.10 11.76 22.72
C LYS A 30 0.10 12.63 21.47
N ASP A 31 1.30 12.59 20.89
CA ASP A 31 1.68 13.30 19.68
C ASP A 31 2.40 12.32 18.73
N GLY A 32 2.26 12.43 17.41
CA GLY A 32 3.03 11.62 16.45
C GLY A 32 2.56 10.17 16.19
N LEU A 33 1.52 9.69 16.88
CA LEU A 33 0.88 8.40 16.57
C LEU A 33 -0.30 8.57 15.61
N TRP A 34 -0.31 7.78 14.53
CA TRP A 34 -1.35 7.81 13.51
C TRP A 34 -2.01 6.45 13.33
N GLY A 35 -3.34 6.46 13.21
CA GLY A 35 -4.13 5.28 12.87
C GLY A 35 -4.55 5.33 11.40
N VAL A 36 -4.49 4.18 10.73
CA VAL A 36 -5.09 3.97 9.41
C VAL A 36 -6.35 3.14 9.59
N LEU A 37 -7.51 3.70 9.23
CA LEU A 37 -8.83 3.12 9.46
C LEU A 37 -9.61 2.99 8.15
N PRO A 38 -10.59 2.06 8.05
CA PRO A 38 -11.60 2.13 7.00
C PRO A 38 -12.33 3.47 7.06
N GLU A 39 -12.52 4.13 5.92
CA GLU A 39 -13.26 5.39 5.84
C GLU A 39 -14.69 5.24 6.41
N ALA A 40 -15.32 4.10 6.13
CA ALA A 40 -16.69 3.81 6.57
C ALA A 40 -16.83 3.46 8.06
N ASP A 41 -15.72 3.24 8.79
CA ASP A 41 -15.77 2.71 10.16
C ASP A 41 -14.58 3.18 11.00
N VAL A 42 -14.54 4.50 11.26
CA VAL A 42 -13.51 5.16 12.07
C VAL A 42 -13.65 4.90 13.59
N GLU A 43 -14.69 4.17 14.02
CA GLU A 43 -14.89 3.79 15.43
C GLU A 43 -14.25 2.44 15.79
N ARG A 44 -13.72 1.70 14.79
CA ARG A 44 -13.02 0.43 15.00
C ARG A 44 -11.54 0.60 15.36
N LEU A 45 -10.94 -0.51 15.81
CA LEU A 45 -9.48 -0.63 15.92
C LEU A 45 -8.84 -0.37 14.55
N PRO A 46 -7.72 0.38 14.50
CA PRO A 46 -7.06 0.69 13.25
C PRO A 46 -6.54 -0.59 12.57
N ILE A 47 -6.54 -0.58 11.24
CA ILE A 47 -5.96 -1.66 10.42
C ILE A 47 -4.43 -1.63 10.53
N ALA A 48 -3.86 -0.43 10.67
CA ALA A 48 -2.45 -0.21 10.92
C ALA A 48 -2.24 1.00 11.82
N THR A 49 -1.21 0.95 12.66
CA THR A 49 -0.72 2.07 13.46
C THR A 49 0.66 2.46 12.97
N VAL A 50 0.88 3.74 12.74
CA VAL A 50 2.19 4.31 12.38
C VAL A 50 2.67 5.12 13.56
N ASP A 51 3.79 4.67 14.13
CA ASP A 51 4.39 5.25 15.31
C ASP A 51 5.85 5.64 15.02
N CYS A 52 6.26 6.80 15.51
CA CYS A 52 7.64 7.22 15.55
C CYS A 52 8.09 7.23 17.00
N ALA A 53 8.96 6.27 17.36
CA ALA A 53 9.40 5.98 18.73
C ALA A 53 9.96 7.16 19.57
N ASP A 54 10.14 8.34 18.97
CA ASP A 54 10.39 9.60 19.67
C ASP A 54 9.28 10.61 19.28
N ASP A 55 8.20 10.61 20.03
CA ASP A 55 7.06 11.52 19.90
C ASP A 55 7.36 12.94 20.41
N HIS A 56 8.53 13.17 21.01
CA HIS A 56 8.94 14.46 21.55
C HIS A 56 9.74 15.30 20.54
N HIS A 57 10.09 14.74 19.38
CA HIS A 57 10.81 15.44 18.32
C HIS A 57 9.85 15.83 17.17
N ALA A 58 9.74 17.13 16.86
CA ALA A 58 8.75 17.59 15.88
C ALA A 58 8.93 16.97 14.46
N PRO A 59 10.16 16.84 13.91
CA PRO A 59 10.38 16.18 12.63
C PRO A 59 9.91 14.71 12.55
N THR A 60 10.08 13.92 13.61
CA THR A 60 9.65 12.51 13.63
C THR A 60 8.13 12.40 13.63
N ARG A 61 7.41 13.31 14.31
CA ARG A 61 5.94 13.36 14.25
C ARG A 61 5.40 13.64 12.86
N THR A 62 6.03 14.56 12.13
CA THR A 62 5.66 14.87 10.74
C THR A 62 5.96 13.69 9.81
N GLN A 63 7.01 12.91 10.08
CA GLN A 63 7.28 11.70 9.32
C GLN A 63 6.17 10.64 9.51
N ALA A 64 5.72 10.42 10.75
CA ALA A 64 4.60 9.50 11.02
C ALA A 64 3.33 9.88 10.24
N GLU A 65 3.03 11.17 10.16
CA GLU A 65 1.89 11.70 9.40
C GLU A 65 2.00 11.36 7.92
N PHE A 66 3.14 11.66 7.30
CA PHE A 66 3.36 11.37 5.88
C PHE A 66 3.32 9.87 5.57
N ASP A 67 3.91 9.05 6.43
CA ASP A 67 3.90 7.59 6.27
C ASP A 67 2.47 7.04 6.41
N ALA A 68 1.69 7.54 7.36
CA ALA A 68 0.29 7.14 7.53
C ALA A 68 -0.59 7.55 6.34
N LEU A 69 -0.41 8.77 5.82
CA LEU A 69 -1.11 9.23 4.62
C LEU A 69 -0.76 8.38 3.40
N LEU A 70 0.53 8.04 3.22
CA LEU A 70 0.98 7.19 2.12
C LEU A 70 0.38 5.79 2.20
N ILE A 71 0.32 5.21 3.40
CA ILE A 71 -0.31 3.90 3.63
C ILE A 71 -1.80 3.96 3.34
N ALA A 72 -2.50 5.01 3.82
CA ALA A 72 -3.93 5.18 3.59
C ALA A 72 -4.28 5.32 2.09
N ALA A 73 -3.42 5.99 1.31
CA ALA A 73 -3.58 6.17 -0.14
C ALA A 73 -3.13 4.97 -0.99
N ALA A 74 -2.48 3.95 -0.39
CA ALA A 74 -1.92 2.82 -1.12
C ALA A 74 -2.96 2.02 -1.95
N PRO A 75 -4.21 1.80 -1.48
CA PRO A 75 -5.23 1.14 -2.29
C PRO A 75 -5.56 1.90 -3.58
N ASP A 76 -5.76 3.22 -3.50
CA ASP A 76 -6.11 4.06 -4.66
C ASP A 76 -4.98 4.10 -5.69
N MET A 77 -3.73 4.19 -5.21
CA MET A 77 -2.55 4.11 -6.09
C MET A 77 -2.50 2.77 -6.82
N ALA A 78 -2.80 1.66 -6.13
CA ALA A 78 -2.79 0.34 -6.74
C ALA A 78 -3.91 0.20 -7.79
N ASP A 79 -5.11 0.72 -7.52
CA ASP A 79 -6.23 0.72 -8.46
C ASP A 79 -5.90 1.52 -9.74
N ILE A 80 -5.28 2.69 -9.61
CA ILE A 80 -4.84 3.49 -10.76
C ILE A 80 -3.79 2.73 -11.59
N LEU A 81 -2.83 2.06 -10.94
CA LEU A 81 -1.84 1.26 -11.64
C LEU A 81 -2.47 0.08 -12.38
N GLU A 82 -3.51 -0.55 -11.83
CA GLU A 82 -4.27 -1.59 -12.53
C GLU A 82 -4.97 -1.05 -13.77
N ILE A 83 -5.61 0.11 -13.69
CA ILE A 83 -6.26 0.77 -14.84
C ILE A 83 -5.23 1.04 -15.94
N ILE A 84 -4.08 1.61 -15.59
CA ILE A 84 -3.00 1.90 -16.56
C ILE A 84 -2.47 0.60 -17.19
N ALA A 85 -2.27 -0.45 -16.40
CA ALA A 85 -1.84 -1.74 -16.91
C ALA A 85 -2.87 -2.36 -17.86
N ALA A 86 -4.17 -2.26 -17.54
CA ALA A 86 -5.26 -2.76 -18.37
C ALA A 86 -5.35 -2.00 -19.70
N ASP A 87 -5.24 -0.66 -19.69
CA ASP A 87 -5.25 0.16 -20.90
C ASP A 87 -4.04 -0.14 -21.80
N ALA A 88 -2.86 -0.39 -21.20
CA ALA A 88 -1.67 -0.78 -21.94
C ALA A 88 -1.78 -2.19 -22.51
N ASP A 89 -2.37 -3.14 -21.77
CA ASP A 89 -2.64 -4.51 -22.23
C ASP A 89 -3.68 -4.51 -23.37
N ALA A 90 -4.67 -3.61 -23.34
CA ALA A 90 -5.66 -3.40 -24.40
C ALA A 90 -5.10 -2.65 -25.62
N GLY A 91 -3.90 -2.07 -25.52
CA GLY A 91 -3.30 -1.26 -26.58
C GLY A 91 -3.89 0.15 -26.72
N THR A 92 -4.69 0.61 -25.76
CA THR A 92 -5.25 1.97 -25.71
C THR A 92 -4.16 3.02 -25.46
N ILE A 93 -3.13 2.64 -24.69
CA ILE A 93 -1.96 3.48 -24.43
C ILE A 93 -0.66 2.73 -24.73
N MET A 94 0.37 3.47 -25.15
CA MET A 94 1.70 2.93 -25.38
C MET A 94 2.63 3.29 -24.23
N LEU A 95 3.08 2.27 -23.49
CA LEU A 95 4.12 2.40 -22.46
C LEU A 95 5.43 1.84 -22.99
N THR A 96 6.55 2.47 -22.61
CA THR A 96 7.86 1.86 -22.85
C THR A 96 7.98 0.56 -22.05
N SER A 97 8.75 -0.40 -22.57
CA SER A 97 8.89 -1.73 -21.95
C SER A 97 9.36 -1.66 -20.49
N GLY A 98 10.26 -0.73 -20.16
CA GLY A 98 10.73 -0.52 -18.79
C GLY A 98 9.64 -0.02 -17.84
N VAL A 99 8.79 0.90 -18.28
CA VAL A 99 7.67 1.42 -17.47
C VAL A 99 6.64 0.33 -17.23
N ARG A 100 6.29 -0.43 -18.27
CA ARG A 100 5.36 -1.57 -18.15
C ARG A 100 5.87 -2.61 -17.15
N LEU A 101 7.16 -2.94 -17.20
CA LEU A 101 7.79 -3.87 -16.27
C LEU A 101 7.73 -3.36 -14.82
N ALA A 102 7.95 -2.06 -14.57
CA ALA A 102 7.89 -1.48 -13.24
C ALA A 102 6.48 -1.49 -12.65
N ILE A 103 5.46 -1.16 -13.46
CA ILE A 103 4.05 -1.22 -13.05
C ILE A 103 3.65 -2.67 -12.72
N ASP A 104 4.00 -3.62 -13.58
CA ASP A 104 3.72 -5.04 -13.34
C ASP A 104 4.37 -5.53 -12.05
N ALA A 105 5.63 -5.15 -11.79
CA ALA A 105 6.32 -5.50 -10.55
C ALA A 105 5.62 -4.93 -9.31
N ALA A 106 5.14 -3.68 -9.37
CA ALA A 106 4.40 -3.05 -8.28
C ALA A 106 3.07 -3.80 -8.02
N LEU A 107 2.30 -4.09 -9.06
CA LEU A 107 1.03 -4.81 -8.96
C LEU A 107 1.21 -6.26 -8.50
N ILE A 108 2.27 -6.94 -8.92
CA ILE A 108 2.62 -8.28 -8.42
C ILE A 108 2.93 -8.23 -6.93
N LYS A 109 3.72 -7.24 -6.48
CA LYS A 109 4.06 -7.08 -5.06
C LYS A 109 2.84 -6.72 -4.21
N ALA A 110 1.90 -5.96 -4.77
CA ALA A 110 0.61 -5.66 -4.14
C ALA A 110 -0.37 -6.85 -4.15
N GLY A 111 0.00 -8.00 -4.74
CA GLY A 111 -0.87 -9.17 -4.86
C GLY A 111 -2.03 -9.00 -5.85
N ARG A 112 -1.97 -7.98 -6.70
CA ARG A 112 -3.02 -7.55 -7.64
C ARG A 112 -2.79 -8.05 -9.08
N LYS A 113 -1.57 -8.50 -9.40
CA LYS A 113 -1.24 -9.17 -10.68
C LYS A 113 -0.56 -10.52 -10.42
N LYS A 114 -0.85 -11.52 -11.26
CA LYS A 114 -0.17 -12.82 -11.18
C LYS A 114 1.29 -12.64 -11.61
N ALA A 115 2.23 -13.13 -10.81
CA ALA A 115 3.63 -13.20 -11.23
C ALA A 115 3.76 -14.06 -12.50
N PRO A 116 4.63 -13.69 -13.45
CA PRO A 116 4.91 -14.52 -14.61
C PRO A 116 5.50 -15.85 -14.15
N GLU A 117 5.19 -16.93 -14.89
CA GLU A 117 5.84 -18.21 -14.65
C GLU A 117 7.34 -18.09 -14.93
N PRO A 118 8.22 -18.70 -14.12
CA PRO A 118 9.66 -18.68 -14.36
C PRO A 118 9.99 -19.17 -15.77
N VAL A 119 10.66 -18.32 -16.56
CA VAL A 119 11.07 -18.67 -17.92
C VAL A 119 12.26 -19.62 -17.84
N ARG A 120 12.15 -20.78 -18.49
CA ARG A 120 13.28 -21.70 -18.66
C ARG A 120 14.06 -21.28 -19.90
N HIS A 121 15.28 -20.81 -19.71
CA HIS A 121 16.22 -20.57 -20.79
C HIS A 121 16.87 -21.89 -21.19
N PHE A 122 16.74 -22.29 -22.45
CA PHE A 122 17.46 -23.42 -23.02
C PHE A 122 18.37 -22.91 -24.14
N THR A 123 19.62 -23.34 -24.13
CA THR A 123 20.57 -23.09 -25.20
C THR A 123 20.41 -24.18 -26.25
N ILE A 124 20.07 -23.79 -27.48
CA ILE A 124 20.12 -24.69 -28.64
C ILE A 124 21.46 -24.46 -29.30
N ASN A 125 22.39 -25.40 -29.14
CA ASN A 125 23.58 -25.44 -29.99
C ASN A 125 23.10 -25.87 -31.38
N GLY A 126 23.17 -24.95 -32.36
CA GLY A 126 22.87 -25.25 -33.75
C GLY A 126 23.68 -26.46 -34.22
N GLY A 127 22.97 -27.53 -34.60
CA GLY A 127 23.57 -28.75 -35.09
C GLY A 127 23.60 -28.78 -36.62
N ALA A 128 24.80 -29.03 -37.15
CA ALA A 128 25.21 -29.25 -38.55
C ALA A 128 25.33 -28.01 -39.44
#